data_AF-B0CXL8-F1
#
_entry.id   AF-B0CXL8-F1
#
_cell.length_a   1.000
_cell.length_b   1.000
_cell.length_c   1.000
_cell.angle_alpha   90.00
_cell.angle_beta   90.00
_cell.angle_gamma   90.00
#
_symmetry.space_group_name_H-M   'P 1'
#
loop_
_entity.id
_entity.type
_entity.pdbx_description
1 polymer ?
#
loop_
_entity_poly.entity_id
_entity_poly.type
_entity_poly.pdbx_seq_one_letter_code
_entity_poly.pdbx_strand_id
1 'polypeptide(L)'
;MSFSYYVALTVWSNHDEDSFFFTVFFSLYGIAPNAVVCSKRESQNFAEVSRVLRLALGSQAPLTVHNYHGLRTIFDICRKERGPVEYRYFGPYDRLLNYCFGDSDSFQFLVSAQSPRDLNLGDTVDFAVFLVVFDANRRPVLFAEIEDGRADKPDLRHRADDLIRRGYDAMLGDCPLPRLWGLSLLDTSLRVYCGTVAAGRIEPDFAPRPSPGRVLPQDYSEGAWDIDILSPEGFNKIKEIITDVLAAAAL
;
A
#
# COMPACT_ATOMS: atom_id res chain seq x y z
N MET A 1 3.16 -19.58 -16.77
CA MET A 1 4.35 -18.73 -16.57
C MET A 1 3.85 -17.31 -16.37
N SER A 2 3.84 -16.83 -15.12
CA SER A 2 3.50 -15.44 -14.79
C SER A 2 4.80 -14.62 -14.80
N PHE A 3 4.78 -13.45 -15.44
CA PHE A 3 5.90 -12.51 -15.45
C PHE A 3 5.59 -11.39 -14.46
N SER A 4 6.32 -11.30 -13.37
CA SER A 4 6.29 -10.12 -12.48
C SER A 4 7.20 -9.04 -13.06
N TYR A 5 6.64 -7.85 -13.28
CA TYR A 5 7.41 -6.67 -13.72
C TYR A 5 7.76 -5.82 -12.51
N TYR A 6 9.04 -5.48 -12.35
CA TYR A 6 9.50 -4.49 -11.38
C TYR A 6 9.79 -3.17 -12.10
N VAL A 7 9.20 -2.08 -11.63
CA VAL A 7 9.54 -0.72 -12.08
C VAL A 7 10.40 -0.09 -11.00
N ALA A 8 11.71 0.01 -11.24
CA ALA A 8 12.62 0.76 -10.39
C ALA A 8 12.78 2.16 -11.00
N LEU A 9 12.38 3.19 -10.24
CA LEU A 9 12.48 4.56 -10.67
C LEU A 9 13.69 5.24 -10.03
N THR A 10 14.79 5.34 -10.77
CA THR A 10 15.99 6.06 -10.30
C THR A 10 16.00 7.44 -10.92
N VAL A 11 15.88 8.48 -10.10
CA VAL A 11 15.97 9.88 -10.54
C VAL A 11 17.39 10.37 -10.30
N TRP A 12 18.07 10.81 -11.37
CA TRP A 12 19.34 11.54 -11.28
C TRP A 12 19.12 13.01 -11.64
N SER A 13 19.76 13.91 -10.90
CA SER A 13 19.82 15.34 -11.21
C SER A 13 21.27 15.67 -11.54
N ASN A 14 21.54 16.10 -12.76
CA ASN A 14 22.86 16.62 -13.12
C ASN A 14 22.87 18.12 -12.78
N HIS A 15 23.92 18.58 -12.12
CA HIS A 15 23.90 19.87 -11.43
C HIS A 15 24.20 21.08 -12.33
N ASP A 16 24.37 20.89 -13.64
CA ASP A 16 25.00 21.90 -14.51
C ASP A 16 24.18 22.41 -15.70
N GLU A 17 22.97 21.91 -15.96
CA GLU A 17 22.06 22.54 -16.92
C GLU A 17 20.62 22.37 -16.47
N ASP A 18 19.75 23.34 -16.76
CA ASP A 18 18.30 23.39 -16.48
C ASP A 18 17.47 22.29 -17.20
N SER A 19 18.03 21.09 -17.35
CA SER A 19 17.45 19.95 -18.06
C SER A 19 17.39 18.73 -17.14
N PHE A 20 16.16 18.33 -16.78
CA PHE A 20 15.91 17.07 -16.09
C PHE A 20 15.75 15.93 -17.08
N PHE A 21 16.63 14.92 -17.00
CA PHE A 21 16.48 13.68 -17.75
C PHE A 21 15.84 12.62 -16.85
N PHE A 22 14.79 11.97 -17.36
CA PHE A 22 14.16 10.82 -16.72
C PHE A 22 14.61 9.56 -17.45
N THR A 23 15.26 8.65 -16.74
CA THR A 23 15.55 7.32 -17.26
C THR A 23 14.78 6.31 -16.42
N VAL A 24 13.73 5.73 -17.01
CA VAL A 24 13.00 4.61 -16.40
C VAL A 24 13.70 3.33 -16.81
N PHE A 25 14.24 2.58 -15.83
CA PHE A 25 14.84 1.29 -16.09
C PHE A 25 13.80 0.18 -15.93
N PHE A 26 13.53 -0.54 -17.02
CA PHE A 26 12.84 -1.82 -16.95
C PHE A 26 13.91 -2.90 -16.75
N SER A 27 14.04 -3.41 -15.53
CA SER A 27 14.91 -4.57 -15.29
C SER A 27 14.10 -5.84 -15.53
N LEU A 28 14.26 -6.43 -16.71
CA LEU A 28 13.95 -7.84 -16.96
C LEU A 28 15.22 -8.63 -16.68
N TYR A 29 15.12 -9.67 -15.85
CA TYR A 29 16.25 -10.57 -15.57
C TYR A 29 16.90 -11.03 -16.89
N GLY A 30 18.12 -10.55 -17.17
CA GLY A 30 19.02 -11.11 -18.18
C GLY A 30 19.12 -10.43 -19.55
N ILE A 31 18.52 -9.25 -19.80
CA ILE A 31 18.70 -8.52 -21.07
C ILE A 31 19.20 -7.10 -20.79
N ALA A 32 20.19 -6.63 -21.56
CA ALA A 32 20.76 -5.29 -21.46
C ALA A 32 19.67 -4.20 -21.48
N PRO A 33 19.83 -3.09 -20.74
CA PRO A 33 18.79 -2.08 -20.58
C PRO A 33 18.52 -1.39 -21.93
N ASN A 34 17.33 -1.63 -22.47
CA ASN A 34 16.80 -0.82 -23.57
C ASN A 34 16.11 0.41 -22.98
N ALA A 35 16.62 1.60 -23.31
CA ALA A 35 15.96 2.85 -22.98
C ALA A 35 14.61 2.93 -23.71
N VAL A 36 13.51 2.95 -22.97
CA VAL A 36 12.18 3.19 -23.52
C VAL A 36 11.91 4.69 -23.49
N VAL A 37 11.77 5.29 -24.66
CA VAL A 37 11.36 6.69 -24.81
C VAL A 37 9.85 6.76 -24.60
N CYS A 38 9.41 7.32 -23.47
CA CYS A 38 7.99 7.56 -23.20
C CYS A 38 7.45 8.73 -24.04
N SER A 39 6.16 8.67 -24.37
CA SER A 39 5.48 9.70 -25.16
C SER A 39 5.40 11.02 -24.38
N LYS A 40 5.37 12.14 -25.12
CA LYS A 40 5.44 13.52 -24.59
C LYS A 40 4.33 13.88 -23.59
N ARG A 41 3.24 13.11 -23.54
CA ARG A 41 2.06 13.34 -22.68
C ARG A 41 2.18 12.62 -21.33
N GLU A 42 2.81 11.46 -21.31
CA GLU A 42 3.09 10.69 -20.08
C GLU A 42 4.30 11.27 -19.33
N SER A 43 5.29 11.77 -20.06
CA SER A 43 6.46 12.43 -19.48
C SER A 43 6.15 13.77 -18.81
N GLN A 44 5.13 14.51 -19.28
CA GLN A 44 4.69 15.76 -18.65
C GLN A 44 4.06 15.51 -17.27
N ASN A 45 3.18 14.51 -17.16
CA ASN A 45 2.56 14.16 -15.87
C ASN A 45 3.59 13.63 -14.87
N PHE A 46 4.54 12.82 -15.35
CA PHE A 46 5.59 12.26 -14.49
C PHE A 46 6.63 13.31 -14.07
N ALA A 47 6.98 14.24 -14.96
CA ALA A 47 7.83 15.38 -14.64
C ALA A 47 7.16 16.32 -13.64
N GLU A 48 5.85 16.52 -13.75
CA GLU A 48 5.07 17.32 -12.79
C GLU A 48 5.07 16.67 -11.40
N VAL A 49 4.80 15.36 -11.31
CA VAL A 49 4.84 14.60 -10.05
C VAL A 49 6.25 14.58 -9.45
N SER A 50 7.28 14.37 -10.26
CA SER A 50 8.68 14.43 -9.81
C SER A 50 9.09 15.84 -9.39
N ARG A 51 8.60 16.89 -10.07
CA ARG A 51 8.84 18.29 -9.71
C ARG A 51 8.15 18.63 -8.39
N VAL A 52 6.90 18.21 -8.20
CA VAL A 52 6.14 18.38 -6.96
C VAL A 52 6.81 17.62 -5.82
N LEU A 53 7.26 16.38 -6.05
CA LEU A 53 8.03 15.60 -5.08
C LEU A 53 9.37 16.27 -4.75
N ARG A 54 10.11 16.80 -5.73
CA ARG A 54 11.38 17.53 -5.48
C ARG A 54 11.17 18.85 -4.75
N LEU A 55 10.11 19.59 -5.06
CA LEU A 55 9.73 20.82 -4.37
C LEU A 55 9.26 20.54 -2.94
N ALA A 56 8.54 19.43 -2.71
CA ALA A 56 8.09 19.00 -1.40
C ALA A 56 9.22 18.38 -0.54
N LEU A 57 10.22 17.77 -1.17
CA LEU A 57 11.30 17.01 -0.52
C LEU A 57 12.67 17.70 -0.61
N GLY A 58 12.70 19.05 -0.58
CA GLY A 58 13.89 19.89 -0.68
C GLY A 58 15.23 19.17 -0.42
N SER A 59 16.10 19.20 -1.42
CA SER A 59 17.45 18.61 -1.49
C SER A 59 18.00 18.03 -0.17
N GLN A 60 18.09 16.70 -0.12
CA GLN A 60 18.96 15.91 0.76
C GLN A 60 19.02 16.33 2.24
N ALA A 61 18.10 15.80 3.04
CA ALA A 61 18.36 15.58 4.47
C ALA A 61 17.85 14.19 4.88
N PRO A 62 18.62 13.41 5.66
CA PRO A 62 18.14 12.15 6.22
C PRO A 62 16.95 12.46 7.13
N LEU A 63 15.83 11.78 6.89
CA LEU A 63 14.58 11.98 7.62
C LEU A 63 14.67 11.33 9.01
N THR A 64 15.42 11.95 9.93
CA THR A 64 15.45 11.55 11.34
C THR A 64 14.16 11.95 12.04
N VAL A 65 13.41 10.97 12.58
CA VAL A 65 12.38 10.98 13.66
C VAL A 65 11.26 12.06 13.64
N HIS A 66 11.32 13.10 12.81
CA HIS A 66 10.47 14.29 12.91
C HIS A 66 9.50 14.52 11.75
N ASN A 67 9.45 13.65 10.74
CA ASN A 67 8.75 14.00 9.48
C ASN A 67 7.43 13.28 9.19
N TYR A 68 6.67 12.94 10.24
CA TYR A 68 5.25 12.60 10.12
C TYR A 68 4.45 13.69 9.37
N HIS A 69 4.83 14.97 9.54
CA HIS A 69 4.26 16.08 8.77
C HIS A 69 4.54 15.96 7.26
N GLY A 70 5.74 15.55 6.86
CA GLY A 70 6.08 15.31 5.47
C GLY A 70 5.25 14.19 4.84
N LEU A 71 5.00 13.10 5.56
CA LEU A 71 4.11 12.03 5.09
C LEU A 71 2.70 12.56 4.85
N ARG A 72 2.13 13.31 5.81
CA ARG A 72 0.81 13.94 5.64
C ARG A 72 0.76 14.83 4.39
N THR A 73 1.77 15.66 4.18
CA THR A 73 1.86 16.53 2.99
C THR A 73 1.85 15.73 1.68
N ILE A 74 2.58 14.61 1.62
CA ILE A 74 2.60 13.73 0.45
C ILE A 74 1.21 13.15 0.17
N PHE A 75 0.54 12.65 1.21
CA PHE A 75 -0.84 12.15 1.08
C PHE A 75 -1.79 13.25 0.59
N ASP A 76 -1.72 14.46 1.15
CA ASP A 76 -2.58 15.58 0.77
C ASP A 76 -2.36 16.03 -0.68
N ILE A 77 -1.12 15.98 -1.17
CA ILE A 77 -0.79 16.29 -2.56
C ILE A 77 -1.37 15.22 -3.48
N CYS A 78 -1.01 13.95 -3.25
CA CYS A 78 -1.40 12.85 -4.13
C CYS A 78 -2.93 12.64 -4.18
N ARG A 79 -3.64 12.82 -3.05
CA ARG A 79 -5.10 12.69 -2.99
C ARG A 79 -5.84 13.78 -3.78
N LYS A 80 -5.23 14.96 -3.98
CA LYS A 80 -5.83 16.05 -4.77
C LYS A 80 -5.65 15.86 -6.27
N GLU A 81 -4.74 14.99 -6.70
CA GLU A 81 -4.53 14.72 -8.11
C GLU A 81 -5.75 14.03 -8.73
N ARG A 82 -6.09 14.39 -9.96
CA ARG A 82 -7.13 13.71 -10.73
C ARG A 82 -6.49 12.60 -11.55
N GLY A 83 -6.25 11.46 -10.92
CA GLY A 83 -5.62 10.29 -11.54
C GLY A 83 -6.22 8.97 -11.07
N PRO A 84 -5.83 7.86 -11.72
CA PRO A 84 -6.09 6.50 -11.25
C PRO A 84 -5.77 6.32 -9.77
N VAL A 85 -6.51 5.44 -9.10
CA VAL A 85 -6.37 5.13 -7.67
C VAL A 85 -4.92 4.72 -7.36
N GLU A 86 -4.32 3.93 -8.24
CA GLU A 86 -2.93 3.47 -8.14
C GLU A 86 -1.94 4.61 -8.02
N TYR A 87 -2.10 5.68 -8.81
CA TYR A 87 -1.19 6.83 -8.76
C TYR A 87 -1.37 7.65 -7.49
N ARG A 88 -2.61 7.75 -7.00
CA ARG A 88 -2.91 8.52 -5.79
C ARG A 88 -2.46 7.83 -4.52
N TYR A 89 -2.50 6.50 -4.48
CA TYR A 89 -2.36 5.76 -3.23
C TYR A 89 -1.09 4.92 -3.15
N PHE A 90 -0.58 4.37 -4.26
CA PHE A 90 0.62 3.52 -4.21
C PHE A 90 1.81 4.25 -3.59
N GLY A 91 2.19 5.41 -4.13
CA GLY A 91 3.36 6.16 -3.67
C GLY A 91 3.30 6.57 -2.19
N PRO A 92 2.21 7.20 -1.72
CA PRO A 92 2.08 7.58 -0.32
C PRO A 92 2.09 6.38 0.64
N TYR A 93 1.37 5.31 0.32
CA TYR A 93 1.31 4.11 1.19
C TYR A 93 2.60 3.30 1.17
N ASP A 94 3.22 3.11 0.01
CA ASP A 94 4.56 2.51 -0.11
C ASP A 94 5.56 3.27 0.77
N ARG A 95 5.55 4.59 0.71
CA ARG A 95 6.43 5.42 1.53
C ARG A 95 6.13 5.34 3.03
N LEU A 96 4.86 5.26 3.41
CA LEU A 96 4.47 5.05 4.82
C LEU A 96 5.02 3.71 5.35
N LEU A 97 4.81 2.62 4.60
CA LEU A 97 5.29 1.30 4.99
C LEU A 97 6.82 1.27 5.07
N ASN A 98 7.52 1.76 4.04
CA ASN A 98 8.98 1.86 4.06
C ASN A 98 9.50 2.73 5.19
N TYR A 99 8.80 3.83 5.53
CA TYR A 99 9.17 4.66 6.67
C TYR A 99 9.03 3.88 7.99
N CYS A 100 7.94 3.14 8.19
CA CYS A 100 7.71 2.45 9.45
C CYS A 100 8.55 1.17 9.62
N PHE A 101 8.90 0.47 8.53
CA PHE A 101 9.82 -0.68 8.57
C PHE A 101 11.30 -0.29 8.48
N GLY A 102 11.62 0.85 7.87
CA GLY A 102 12.98 1.27 7.52
C GLY A 102 13.91 1.57 8.70
N ASP A 103 13.38 1.60 9.93
CA ASP A 103 14.18 1.75 11.14
C ASP A 103 14.79 0.40 11.62
N SER A 104 14.53 -0.72 10.93
CA SER A 104 15.04 -2.05 11.32
C SER A 104 16.16 -2.55 10.39
N ASP A 105 17.39 -2.56 10.90
CA ASP A 105 18.54 -3.19 10.22
C ASP A 105 18.45 -4.73 10.17
N SER A 106 17.59 -5.34 11.00
CA SER A 106 17.52 -6.78 11.21
C SER A 106 16.48 -7.51 10.35
N PHE A 107 15.56 -6.79 9.71
CA PHE A 107 14.49 -7.39 8.93
C PHE A 107 14.54 -6.93 7.47
N GLN A 108 14.90 -7.85 6.58
CA GLN A 108 14.83 -7.60 5.14
C GLN A 108 13.40 -7.78 4.67
N PHE A 109 12.85 -6.74 4.06
CA PHE A 109 11.50 -6.76 3.53
C PHE A 109 11.43 -6.18 2.12
N LEU A 110 10.34 -6.51 1.44
CA LEU A 110 9.97 -5.93 0.14
C LEU A 110 8.51 -5.54 0.16
N VAL A 111 8.20 -4.30 -0.25
CA VAL A 111 6.84 -3.86 -0.54
C VAL A 111 6.57 -4.05 -2.03
N SER A 112 5.46 -4.69 -2.38
CA SER A 112 5.09 -4.91 -3.78
C SER A 112 3.60 -4.67 -4.01
N ALA A 113 3.27 -3.91 -5.05
CA ALA A 113 1.91 -3.83 -5.57
C ALA A 113 1.55 -5.13 -6.29
N GLN A 114 0.41 -5.73 -5.94
CA GLN A 114 -0.13 -6.86 -6.72
C GLN A 114 -1.28 -6.41 -7.61
N SER A 115 -1.48 -7.13 -8.71
CA SER A 115 -2.63 -6.90 -9.57
C SER A 115 -3.86 -7.61 -8.98
N PRO A 116 -5.07 -6.99 -9.05
CA PRO A 116 -6.32 -7.69 -8.73
C PRO A 116 -6.52 -9.00 -9.50
N ARG A 117 -5.85 -9.17 -10.65
CA ARG A 117 -5.90 -10.38 -11.48
C ARG A 117 -5.28 -11.61 -10.82
N ASP A 118 -4.32 -11.41 -9.91
CA ASP A 118 -3.66 -12.51 -9.22
C ASP A 118 -4.53 -13.09 -8.08
N LEU A 119 -5.64 -12.42 -7.75
CA LEU A 119 -6.58 -12.80 -6.69
C LEU A 119 -7.88 -13.47 -7.19
N ASN A 120 -7.96 -13.91 -8.46
CA ASN A 120 -9.16 -14.54 -9.06
C ASN A 120 -10.47 -13.72 -8.84
N LEU A 121 -10.38 -12.39 -8.90
CA LEU A 121 -11.54 -11.48 -8.84
C LEU A 121 -12.34 -11.56 -10.15
N GLY A 122 -13.19 -12.58 -10.25
CA GLY A 122 -14.23 -12.66 -11.27
C GLY A 122 -15.30 -11.58 -11.03
N ASP A 123 -15.47 -10.74 -12.04
CA ASP A 123 -16.41 -9.62 -12.15
C ASP A 123 -16.05 -8.31 -11.41
N THR A 124 -15.94 -7.27 -12.24
CA THR A 124 -15.63 -5.85 -11.98
C THR A 124 -14.17 -5.52 -11.61
N VAL A 125 -13.52 -4.74 -12.48
CA VAL A 125 -12.19 -4.16 -12.25
C VAL A 125 -12.34 -3.07 -11.20
N ASP A 126 -12.41 -3.50 -9.95
CA ASP A 126 -12.37 -2.59 -8.81
C ASP A 126 -10.93 -2.15 -8.61
N PHE A 127 -10.70 -0.85 -8.79
CA PHE A 127 -9.39 -0.22 -8.64
C PHE A 127 -9.06 -0.12 -7.15
N ALA A 128 -8.55 -1.21 -6.59
CA ALA A 128 -7.90 -1.24 -5.28
C ALA A 128 -6.38 -1.33 -5.47
N VAL A 129 -5.62 -0.64 -4.62
CA VAL A 129 -4.18 -0.86 -4.51
C VAL A 129 -3.95 -1.93 -3.46
N PHE A 130 -3.29 -3.01 -3.85
CA PHE A 130 -2.91 -4.07 -2.94
C PHE A 130 -1.41 -4.05 -2.70
N LEU A 131 -0.99 -3.77 -1.48
CA LEU A 131 0.41 -3.78 -1.09
C LEU A 131 0.69 -4.99 -0.21
N VAL A 132 1.75 -5.73 -0.52
CA VAL A 132 2.22 -6.84 0.32
C VAL A 132 3.62 -6.55 0.79
N VAL A 133 3.85 -6.74 2.08
CA VAL A 133 5.17 -6.77 2.70
C VAL A 133 5.61 -8.22 2.82
N PHE A 134 6.70 -8.54 2.15
CA PHE A 134 7.30 -9.86 2.17
C PHE A 134 8.55 -9.91 3.06
N ASP A 135 8.82 -11.07 3.65
CA ASP A 135 10.12 -11.38 4.26
C ASP A 135 11.21 -11.64 3.20
N ALA A 136 12.44 -11.90 3.64
CA ALA A 136 13.58 -12.24 2.78
C ALA A 136 13.34 -13.45 1.85
N ASN A 137 12.43 -14.35 2.22
CA ASN A 137 12.07 -15.56 1.47
C ASN A 137 10.82 -15.35 0.58
N ARG A 138 10.37 -14.11 0.40
CA ARG A 138 9.15 -13.75 -0.36
C ARG A 138 7.87 -14.34 0.21
N ARG A 139 7.77 -14.47 1.53
CA ARG A 139 6.55 -14.91 2.24
C ARG A 139 5.85 -13.72 2.89
N PRO A 140 4.51 -13.63 2.82
CA PRO A 140 3.78 -12.45 3.27
C PRO A 140 3.76 -12.35 4.80
N VAL A 141 4.03 -11.16 5.34
CA VAL A 141 3.98 -10.89 6.80
C VAL A 141 2.99 -9.78 7.17
N LEU A 142 2.70 -8.89 6.22
CA LEU A 142 1.72 -7.82 6.32
C LEU A 142 1.19 -7.53 4.92
N PHE A 143 -0.08 -7.19 4.80
CA PHE A 143 -0.62 -6.66 3.54
C PHE A 143 -1.63 -5.55 3.80
N ALA A 144 -1.86 -4.72 2.78
CA ALA A 144 -2.79 -3.62 2.81
C ALA A 144 -3.65 -3.61 1.54
N GLU A 145 -4.96 -3.51 1.72
CA GLU A 145 -5.96 -3.27 0.69
C GLU A 145 -6.39 -1.80 0.79
N ILE A 146 -6.14 -1.02 -0.25
CA ILE A 146 -6.48 0.39 -0.31
C ILE A 146 -7.52 0.64 -1.40
N GLU A 147 -8.68 1.13 -0.99
CA GLU A 147 -9.78 1.49 -1.87
C GLU A 147 -10.05 2.99 -1.80
N ASP A 148 -10.37 3.58 -2.95
CA ASP A 148 -10.80 4.99 -3.01
C ASP A 148 -12.23 5.13 -2.52
N GLY A 149 -12.43 6.01 -1.53
CA GLY A 149 -13.75 6.28 -0.99
C GLY A 149 -13.72 6.50 0.51
N ARG A 150 -14.82 7.02 1.04
CA ARG A 150 -14.96 7.32 2.46
C ARG A 150 -15.66 6.17 3.17
N ALA A 151 -15.28 5.97 4.43
CA ALA A 151 -15.89 4.98 5.31
C ALA A 151 -17.33 5.31 5.73
N ASP A 152 -17.97 6.34 5.18
CA ASP A 152 -19.36 6.72 5.49
C ASP A 152 -20.39 5.84 4.76
N LYS A 153 -19.99 5.14 3.69
CA LYS A 153 -20.86 4.29 2.88
C LYS A 153 -20.82 2.82 3.32
N PRO A 154 -21.97 2.20 3.66
CA PRO A 154 -22.02 0.81 4.11
C PRO A 154 -21.60 -0.20 3.03
N ASP A 155 -21.85 0.08 1.76
CA ASP A 155 -21.43 -0.75 0.63
C ASP A 155 -19.90 -0.78 0.48
N LEU A 156 -19.21 0.37 0.64
CA LEU A 156 -17.76 0.42 0.63
C LEU A 156 -17.15 -0.34 1.81
N ARG A 157 -17.72 -0.18 3.02
CA ARG A 157 -17.29 -0.94 4.21
C ARG A 157 -17.45 -2.45 4.03
N HIS A 158 -18.58 -2.89 3.48
CA HIS A 158 -18.80 -4.31 3.21
C HIS A 158 -17.80 -4.84 2.18
N ARG A 159 -17.61 -4.12 1.08
CA ARG A 159 -16.67 -4.53 0.02
C ARG A 159 -15.23 -4.60 0.53
N ALA A 160 -14.82 -3.64 1.34
CA ALA A 160 -13.48 -3.60 1.93
C ALA A 160 -13.25 -4.77 2.91
N ASP A 161 -14.27 -5.19 3.68
CA ASP A 161 -14.22 -6.40 4.52
C ASP A 161 -14.09 -7.68 3.65
N ASP A 162 -14.84 -7.76 2.55
CA ASP A 162 -14.76 -8.91 1.64
C ASP A 162 -13.40 -9.00 0.92
N LEU A 163 -12.84 -7.86 0.50
CA LEU A 163 -11.52 -7.80 -0.15
C LEU A 163 -10.40 -8.25 0.79
N ILE A 164 -10.33 -7.71 2.01
CA ILE A 164 -9.26 -8.08 2.95
C ILE A 164 -9.33 -9.56 3.33
N ARG A 165 -10.53 -10.14 3.47
CA ARG A 165 -10.70 -11.58 3.76
C ARG A 165 -10.27 -12.47 2.62
N ARG A 166 -10.55 -12.10 1.37
CA ARG A 166 -9.98 -12.80 0.21
C ARG A 166 -8.46 -12.74 0.17
N GLY A 167 -7.87 -11.61 0.59
CA GLY A 167 -6.43 -11.51 0.80
C GLY A 167 -5.91 -12.53 1.81
N TYR A 168 -6.62 -12.73 2.92
CA TYR A 168 -6.29 -13.79 3.88
C TYR A 168 -6.43 -15.19 3.30
N ASP A 169 -7.50 -15.49 2.55
CA ASP A 169 -7.68 -16.80 1.90
C ASP A 169 -6.49 -17.14 0.99
N ALA A 170 -5.93 -16.12 0.32
CA ALA A 170 -4.78 -16.28 -0.57
C ALA A 170 -3.43 -16.40 0.16
N MET A 171 -3.24 -15.75 1.30
CA MET A 171 -1.90 -15.56 1.90
C MET A 171 -1.70 -16.15 3.30
N LEU A 172 -2.77 -16.44 4.05
CA LEU A 172 -2.65 -16.83 5.46
C LEU A 172 -1.85 -18.13 5.64
N GLY A 173 -2.03 -19.10 4.73
CA GLY A 173 -1.30 -20.37 4.75
C GLY A 173 0.19 -20.26 4.44
N ASP A 174 0.60 -19.20 3.74
CA ASP A 174 1.99 -18.96 3.33
C ASP A 174 2.74 -18.04 4.32
N CYS A 175 2.02 -17.44 5.27
CA CYS A 175 2.61 -16.55 6.26
C CYS A 175 3.57 -17.34 7.19
N PRO A 176 4.82 -16.89 7.34
CA PRO A 176 5.80 -17.63 8.13
C PRO A 176 5.76 -17.31 9.62
N LEU A 177 4.95 -16.33 10.01
CA LEU A 177 4.81 -15.87 11.39
C LEU A 177 3.54 -16.45 12.00
N PRO A 178 3.40 -16.45 13.34
CA PRO A 178 2.15 -16.87 13.98
C PRO A 178 0.92 -16.04 13.57
N ARG A 179 1.16 -14.81 13.09
CA ARG A 179 0.13 -13.86 12.66
C ARG A 179 0.47 -13.25 11.30
N LEU A 180 -0.54 -13.18 10.43
CA LEU A 180 -0.54 -12.32 9.25
C LEU A 180 -1.36 -11.07 9.57
N TRP A 181 -0.77 -9.90 9.40
CA TRP A 181 -1.47 -8.63 9.59
C TRP A 181 -2.09 -8.14 8.27
N GLY A 182 -3.29 -7.59 8.34
CA GLY A 182 -4.02 -7.06 7.19
C GLY A 182 -4.56 -5.66 7.49
N LEU A 183 -4.31 -4.71 6.60
CA LEU A 183 -4.78 -3.33 6.72
C LEU A 183 -5.83 -3.07 5.66
N SER A 184 -7.07 -2.77 6.06
CA SER A 184 -8.10 -2.34 5.13
C SER A 184 -8.24 -0.83 5.21
N LEU A 185 -8.06 -0.15 4.08
CA LEU A 185 -8.02 1.31 3.99
C LEU A 185 -9.09 1.80 3.02
N LEU A 186 -9.99 2.62 3.53
CA LEU A 186 -10.93 3.43 2.75
C LEU A 186 -10.40 4.86 2.75
N ASP A 187 -9.72 5.23 1.67
CA ASP A 187 -8.93 6.45 1.57
C ASP A 187 -7.83 6.50 2.63
N THR A 188 -8.01 7.21 3.77
CA THR A 188 -7.09 7.16 4.93
C THR A 188 -7.72 6.53 6.18
N SER A 189 -8.99 6.15 6.10
CA SER A 189 -9.70 5.49 7.19
C SER A 189 -9.25 4.03 7.25
N LEU A 190 -8.77 3.57 8.40
CA LEU A 190 -8.11 2.30 8.63
C LEU A 190 -8.98 1.40 9.49
N ARG A 191 -9.05 0.12 9.09
CA ARG A 191 -9.43 -1.00 9.94
C ARG A 191 -8.32 -2.04 9.92
N VAL A 192 -7.91 -2.47 11.10
CA VAL A 192 -6.86 -3.48 11.27
C VAL A 192 -7.48 -4.86 11.41
N TYR A 193 -6.87 -5.83 10.74
CA TYR A 193 -7.20 -7.24 10.82
C TYR A 193 -5.98 -8.04 11.26
N CYS A 194 -6.22 -9.15 11.95
CA CYS A 194 -5.20 -10.10 12.38
C CYS A 194 -5.64 -11.52 12.06
N GLY A 195 -4.92 -12.19 11.17
CA GLY A 195 -5.09 -13.62 10.88
C GLY A 195 -4.15 -14.47 11.72
N THR A 196 -4.68 -15.35 12.55
CA THR A 196 -3.91 -16.35 13.29
C THR A 196 -3.65 -17.57 12.40
N VAL A 197 -2.39 -17.82 12.05
CA VAL A 197 -2.03 -18.88 11.08
C VAL A 197 -2.42 -20.27 11.59
N ALA A 198 -2.10 -20.59 12.85
CA ALA A 198 -2.37 -21.92 13.41
C ALA A 198 -3.88 -22.26 13.51
N ALA A 199 -4.73 -21.24 13.71
CA ALA A 199 -6.16 -21.42 13.88
C ALA A 199 -6.95 -21.18 12.58
N GLY A 200 -6.33 -20.58 11.56
CA GLY A 200 -7.03 -20.10 10.37
C GLY A 200 -8.11 -19.05 10.68
N ARG A 201 -8.03 -18.35 11.83
CA ARG A 201 -9.04 -17.37 12.27
C ARG A 201 -8.59 -15.96 11.95
N ILE A 202 -9.52 -15.15 11.45
CA ILE A 202 -9.30 -13.73 11.16
C ILE A 202 -10.12 -12.90 12.14
N GLU A 203 -9.45 -12.00 12.86
CA GLU A 203 -10.08 -10.97 13.69
C GLU A 203 -10.01 -9.61 12.97
N PRO A 204 -11.04 -8.75 13.10
CA PRO A 204 -12.36 -9.03 13.71
C PRO A 204 -13.14 -10.12 12.95
N ASP A 205 -14.13 -10.73 13.62
CA ASP A 205 -14.99 -11.77 13.01
C ASP A 205 -15.80 -11.20 11.83
N PHE A 206 -16.14 -12.06 10.86
CA PHE A 206 -16.93 -11.67 9.70
C PHE A 206 -18.36 -11.29 10.10
N ALA A 207 -18.78 -10.09 9.72
CA ALA A 207 -20.18 -9.70 9.80
C ALA A 207 -20.84 -10.06 8.46
N PRO A 208 -21.67 -11.11 8.38
CA PRO A 208 -22.35 -11.44 7.14
C PRO A 208 -23.38 -10.38 6.78
N ARG A 209 -23.61 -10.20 5.47
CA ARG A 209 -24.72 -9.38 4.97
C ARG A 209 -26.04 -9.88 5.60
N PRO A 210 -26.85 -8.99 6.22
CA PRO A 210 -28.06 -9.40 6.93
C PRO A 210 -29.11 -10.07 6.02
N SER A 211 -29.20 -9.67 4.75
CA SER A 211 -30.04 -10.36 3.77
C SER A 211 -29.51 -10.18 2.34
N PRO A 212 -29.33 -11.26 1.55
CA PRO A 212 -28.70 -11.20 0.22
C PRO A 212 -29.36 -10.24 -0.78
N GLY A 213 -30.67 -10.02 -0.66
CA GLY A 213 -31.46 -9.22 -1.61
C GLY A 213 -31.87 -7.82 -1.14
N ARG A 214 -31.34 -7.31 -0.03
CA ARG A 214 -31.64 -5.95 0.44
C ARG A 214 -30.41 -5.05 0.41
N VAL A 215 -30.67 -3.75 0.31
CA VAL A 215 -29.66 -2.72 0.54
C VAL A 215 -29.14 -2.85 1.97
N LEU A 216 -27.84 -2.64 2.15
CA LEU A 216 -27.23 -2.67 3.47
C LEU A 216 -27.82 -1.55 4.35
N PRO A 217 -28.12 -1.83 5.63
CA PRO A 217 -28.43 -0.78 6.59
C PRO A 217 -27.33 0.29 6.64
N GLN A 218 -27.69 1.53 6.90
CA GLN A 218 -26.74 2.65 6.94
C GLN A 218 -25.67 2.47 8.02
N ASP A 219 -26.05 1.86 9.14
CA ASP A 219 -25.23 1.54 10.31
C ASP A 219 -24.40 0.25 10.14
N TYR A 220 -24.49 -0.42 8.99
CA TYR A 220 -23.75 -1.65 8.74
C TYR A 220 -22.24 -1.44 8.87
N SER A 221 -21.61 -2.08 9.86
CA SER A 221 -20.18 -1.92 10.21
C SER A 221 -19.77 -0.47 10.46
N GLU A 222 -20.70 0.38 10.93
CA GLU A 222 -20.38 1.76 11.33
C GLU A 222 -19.34 1.77 12.46
N GLY A 223 -18.42 2.73 12.39
CA GLY A 223 -17.30 2.85 13.33
C GLY A 223 -16.17 1.84 13.14
N ALA A 224 -16.26 0.91 12.17
CA ALA A 224 -15.23 -0.10 12.00
C ALA A 224 -13.92 0.42 11.32
N TRP A 225 -14.01 1.49 10.52
CA TRP A 225 -12.88 2.22 9.92
C TRP A 225 -12.79 3.62 10.55
N ASP A 226 -12.70 3.70 11.87
CA ASP A 226 -12.71 4.94 12.64
C ASP A 226 -11.31 5.55 12.86
N ILE A 227 -10.26 4.75 12.68
CA ILE A 227 -8.88 5.19 12.81
C ILE A 227 -8.43 5.88 11.52
N ASP A 228 -8.06 7.16 11.56
CA ASP A 228 -7.33 7.77 10.44
C ASP A 228 -5.86 7.34 10.51
N ILE A 229 -5.34 6.64 9.49
CA ILE A 229 -3.94 6.18 9.46
C ILE A 229 -2.95 7.34 9.53
N LEU A 230 -3.36 8.52 9.07
CA LEU A 230 -2.57 9.73 9.13
C LEU A 230 -2.80 10.51 10.43
N SER A 231 -3.48 9.95 11.43
CA SER A 231 -3.57 10.53 12.77
C SER A 231 -2.45 9.99 13.67
N PRO A 232 -2.15 10.65 14.82
CA PRO A 232 -1.17 10.11 15.77
C PRO A 232 -1.55 8.71 16.26
N GLU A 233 -2.85 8.45 16.44
CA GLU A 233 -3.38 7.14 16.81
C GLU A 233 -3.12 6.09 15.72
N GLY A 234 -3.51 6.38 14.48
CA GLY A 234 -3.31 5.47 13.36
C GLY A 234 -1.84 5.18 13.09
N PHE A 235 -1.00 6.20 13.16
CA PHE A 235 0.44 6.05 13.00
C PHE A 235 1.07 5.18 14.10
N ASN A 236 0.68 5.40 15.35
CA ASN A 236 1.12 4.54 16.46
C ASN A 236 0.64 3.10 16.28
N LYS A 237 -0.58 2.91 15.75
CA LYS A 237 -1.11 1.57 15.48
C LYS A 237 -0.29 0.81 14.44
N ILE A 238 0.13 1.48 13.37
CA ILE A 238 1.03 0.88 12.36
C ILE A 238 2.39 0.53 12.97
N LYS A 239 2.96 1.39 13.82
CA LYS A 239 4.21 1.10 14.54
C LYS A 239 4.10 -0.11 15.48
N GLU A 240 2.98 -0.25 16.18
CA GLU A 240 2.69 -1.41 17.04
C GLU A 240 2.69 -2.71 16.21
N ILE A 241 1.99 -2.72 15.08
CA ILE A 241 1.92 -3.86 14.16
C ILE A 241 3.31 -4.24 13.65
N ILE A 242 4.10 -3.26 13.24
CA ILE A 242 5.45 -3.52 12.70
C ILE A 242 6.37 -4.03 13.80
N THR A 243 6.28 -3.46 15.01
CA THR A 243 7.02 -3.97 16.17
C THR A 243 6.67 -5.44 16.43
N ASP A 244 5.41 -5.82 16.30
CA ASP A 244 4.95 -7.19 16.44
C ASP A 244 5.54 -8.11 15.36
N VAL A 245 5.49 -7.69 14.09
CA VAL A 245 6.08 -8.43 12.96
C VAL A 245 7.59 -8.65 13.19
N LEU A 246 8.31 -7.60 13.58
CA LEU A 246 9.75 -7.65 13.83
C LEU A 246 10.08 -8.58 15.01
N ALA A 247 9.31 -8.51 16.10
CA ALA A 247 9.49 -9.39 17.25
C ALA A 247 9.23 -10.86 16.90
N ALA A 248 8.20 -11.14 16.10
CA ALA A 248 7.88 -12.49 15.65
C ALA A 248 8.91 -13.04 14.66
N ALA A 249 9.51 -12.19 13.81
CA ALA A 249 10.52 -12.59 12.84
C ALA A 249 11.91 -12.84 13.45
N ALA A 250 12.15 -12.38 14.68
CA ALA A 250 13.39 -12.62 15.42
C ALA A 250 13.43 -13.97 16.17
N LEU A 251 12.31 -14.71 16.17
CA LEU A 251 12.16 -16.05 16.78
C LEU A 251 12.57 -17.16 15.81
#